data_AF-A0A1F0NJX9-F1
#
_entry.id   AF-A0A1F0NJX9-F1
#
_cell.length_a   1.000
_cell.length_b   1.000
_cell.length_c   1.000
_cell.angle_alpha   90.00
_cell.angle_beta   90.00
_cell.angle_gamma   90.00
#
_symmetry.space_group_name_H-M   'P 1'
#
loop_
_entity.id
_entity.type
_entity.pdbx_description
1 polymer ?
#
loop_
_entity_poly.entity_id
_entity_poly.type
_entity_poly.pdbx_seq_one_letter_code
_entity_poly.pdbx_strand_id
1 'polypeptide(L)'
;MEERPPDDPKENADSLAGEIGVQGIEALPRRVQRYGAAKAGALDVAEFISGLGGHQGLARRVGSCGDYLMFRHYFTVDEVRLHAASLCMKHLLCPLCAIRRGSKALKSYLDRWEVLRGSNASLKPFLVTLTVKDGNDLAERFKHLHRGQRELWMRKHRARGSCLDGVMGAVWSYEVKRGTGSGLWHPHLHMIAIAEHQPDQLQLSAEWKNITGDSHVVDVRPISQEDPVSGFLEVFKYAVKFSDQPVEDTWHCYETLRGKRLIGSAGCFRSVVVPEQLIDEPFDDLPFRTLFYRYLTGRGYDLQRRKDRPA
;
A
#
# COMPACT_ATOMS: atom_id res chain seq x y z
N MET A 1 6.05 17.27 26.02
CA MET A 1 5.17 16.74 24.97
C MET A 1 5.22 17.75 23.85
N GLU A 2 5.95 17.44 22.79
CA GLU A 2 5.88 18.23 21.56
C GLU A 2 4.97 17.42 20.64
N GLU A 3 3.75 17.90 20.44
CA GLU A 3 2.84 17.33 19.44
C GLU A 3 3.49 17.51 18.06
N ARG A 4 3.81 16.38 17.43
CA ARG A 4 4.38 16.37 16.09
C ARG A 4 3.27 16.73 15.10
N PRO A 5 3.48 17.71 14.20
CA PRO A 5 2.47 18.05 13.20
C PRO A 5 2.16 16.84 12.32
N PRO A 6 0.90 16.69 11.85
CA PRO A 6 0.51 15.60 10.97
C PRO A 6 1.39 15.62 9.71
N ASP A 7 1.84 14.45 9.27
CA ASP A 7 2.54 14.30 7.98
C ASP A 7 1.65 14.92 6.89
N ASP A 8 2.20 15.85 6.10
CA ASP A 8 1.51 16.47 4.96
C ASP A 8 0.85 15.40 4.07
N PRO A 9 -0.36 15.65 3.55
CA PRO A 9 -0.99 14.76 2.57
C PRO A 9 -0.18 14.79 1.26
N LYS A 10 0.74 13.83 1.11
CA LYS A 10 1.58 13.66 -0.10
C LYS A 10 0.79 13.02 -1.25
N GLU A 11 1.10 13.42 -2.49
CA GLU A 11 0.52 12.99 -3.79
C GLU A 11 0.27 11.48 -3.96
N ASN A 12 1.00 10.63 -3.25
CA ASN A 12 0.85 9.17 -3.31
C ASN A 12 -0.41 8.62 -2.61
N ALA A 13 -0.97 9.35 -1.63
CA ALA A 13 -2.27 9.01 -1.06
C ALA A 13 -3.39 9.06 -2.12
N ASP A 14 -3.35 10.08 -2.97
CA ASP A 14 -4.32 10.30 -4.05
C ASP A 14 -4.18 9.25 -5.15
N SER A 15 -2.96 8.71 -5.33
CA SER A 15 -2.70 7.67 -6.31
C SER A 15 -3.41 6.35 -5.99
N LEU A 16 -3.52 5.97 -4.72
CA LEU A 16 -4.21 4.76 -4.30
C LEU A 16 -5.72 4.98 -4.18
N ALA A 17 -6.14 6.14 -3.66
CA ALA A 17 -7.55 6.53 -3.56
C ALA A 17 -8.23 6.55 -4.94
N GLY A 18 -7.54 7.09 -5.93
CA GLY A 18 -8.00 7.14 -7.32
C GLY A 18 -8.15 5.79 -8.02
N GLU A 19 -7.74 4.68 -7.39
CA GLU A 19 -7.94 3.33 -7.95
C GLU A 19 -9.24 2.67 -7.50
N ILE A 20 -9.84 3.12 -6.39
CA ILE A 20 -11.02 2.47 -5.79
C ILE A 20 -12.30 3.21 -6.10
N GLY A 21 -12.25 4.54 -6.18
CA GLY A 21 -13.44 5.38 -6.46
C GLY A 21 -13.67 5.69 -7.94
N VAL A 22 -12.86 5.18 -8.86
CA VAL A 22 -12.92 5.56 -10.28
C VAL A 22 -13.70 4.52 -11.09
N GLN A 23 -14.94 4.87 -11.42
CA GLN A 23 -15.78 4.17 -12.40
C GLN A 23 -15.92 5.05 -13.66
N GLY A 24 -16.17 4.44 -14.81
CA GLY A 24 -16.46 5.19 -16.04
C GLY A 24 -15.26 5.57 -16.92
N ILE A 25 -15.60 5.82 -18.18
CA ILE A 25 -14.64 6.21 -19.23
C ILE A 25 -14.03 7.60 -18.99
N GLU A 26 -14.79 8.52 -18.38
CA GLU A 26 -14.34 9.91 -18.17
C GLU A 26 -13.18 10.03 -17.18
N ALA A 27 -13.06 9.08 -16.26
CA ALA A 27 -12.01 9.07 -15.25
C ALA A 27 -10.76 8.31 -15.70
N LEU A 28 -10.81 7.59 -16.83
CA LEU A 28 -9.69 6.85 -17.40
C LEU A 28 -8.46 7.75 -17.71
N PRO A 29 -8.60 8.96 -18.29
CA PRO A 29 -7.45 9.83 -18.56
C PRO A 29 -6.60 10.12 -17.31
N ARG A 30 -7.24 10.41 -16.17
CA ARG A 30 -6.54 10.63 -14.89
C ARG A 30 -5.83 9.37 -14.42
N ARG A 31 -6.48 8.20 -14.54
CA ARG A 31 -5.88 6.90 -14.20
C ARG A 31 -4.65 6.60 -15.06
N VAL A 32 -4.73 6.83 -16.36
CA VAL A 32 -3.63 6.67 -17.30
C VAL A 32 -2.48 7.64 -16.99
N GLN A 33 -2.78 8.89 -16.65
CA GLN A 33 -1.78 9.88 -16.25
C GLN A 33 -1.02 9.47 -14.99
N ARG A 34 -1.74 9.00 -13.95
CA ARG A 34 -1.12 8.47 -12.72
C ARG A 34 -0.19 7.30 -13.00
N TYR A 35 -0.63 6.35 -13.82
CA TYR A 35 0.23 5.24 -14.22
C TYR A 35 1.44 5.73 -15.02
N GLY A 36 1.28 6.81 -15.80
CA GLY A 36 2.36 7.46 -16.54
C GLY A 36 3.43 8.03 -15.60
N ALA A 37 3.02 8.77 -14.57
CA ALA A 37 3.93 9.27 -13.53
C ALA A 37 4.63 8.12 -12.78
N ALA A 38 3.87 7.09 -12.41
CA ALA A 38 4.41 5.89 -11.76
C ALA A 38 5.41 5.12 -12.64
N LYS A 39 5.20 5.11 -13.96
CA LYS A 39 6.14 4.55 -14.93
C LYS A 39 7.40 5.40 -15.05
N ALA A 40 7.28 6.72 -15.04
CA ALA A 40 8.45 7.62 -15.04
C ALA A 40 9.34 7.36 -13.82
N GLY A 41 8.79 7.31 -12.62
CA GLY A 41 9.57 6.95 -11.42
C GLY A 41 10.17 5.54 -11.47
N ALA A 42 9.51 4.58 -12.13
CA ALA A 42 10.11 3.25 -12.36
C ALA A 42 11.32 3.30 -13.31
N LEU A 43 11.35 4.23 -14.27
CA LEU A 43 12.49 4.42 -15.16
C LEU A 43 13.68 5.01 -14.40
N ASP A 44 13.45 5.99 -13.52
CA ASP A 44 14.51 6.57 -12.68
C ASP A 44 15.17 5.49 -11.80
N VAL A 45 14.36 4.64 -11.17
CA VAL A 45 14.86 3.49 -10.39
C VAL A 45 15.61 2.50 -11.29
N ALA A 46 15.11 2.22 -12.50
CA ALA A 46 15.78 1.31 -13.42
C ALA A 46 17.13 1.84 -13.91
N GLU A 47 17.24 3.14 -14.18
CA GLU A 47 18.48 3.82 -14.55
C GLU A 47 19.50 3.74 -13.42
N PHE A 48 19.09 4.06 -12.19
CA PHE A 48 19.93 3.94 -11.00
C PHE A 48 20.49 2.51 -10.85
N ILE A 49 19.63 1.49 -10.90
CA ILE A 49 20.03 0.08 -10.78
C ILE A 49 20.97 -0.34 -11.90
N SER A 50 20.78 0.19 -13.12
CA SER A 50 21.66 -0.09 -14.25
C SER A 50 23.09 0.42 -14.01
N GLY A 51 23.23 1.55 -13.31
CA GLY A 51 24.52 2.13 -12.95
C GLY A 51 25.32 1.36 -11.89
N LEU A 52 24.67 0.54 -11.06
CA LEU A 52 25.31 -0.20 -9.97
C LEU A 52 26.16 -1.41 -10.42
N GLY A 53 25.98 -1.87 -11.67
CA GLY A 53 26.57 -3.12 -12.16
C GLY A 53 25.90 -4.37 -11.58
N GLY A 54 26.03 -5.53 -12.25
CA GLY A 54 25.48 -6.82 -11.80
C GLY A 54 23.95 -6.97 -11.76
N HIS A 55 23.18 -5.90 -12.00
CA HIS A 55 21.72 -5.88 -11.87
C HIS A 55 20.95 -5.57 -13.16
N GLN A 56 21.58 -5.73 -14.33
CA GLN A 56 21.00 -5.34 -15.64
C GLN A 56 19.68 -6.05 -15.95
N GLY A 57 19.53 -7.32 -15.55
CA GLY A 57 18.28 -8.06 -15.71
C GLY A 57 17.14 -7.47 -14.88
N LEU A 58 17.42 -7.02 -13.66
CA LEU A 58 16.44 -6.37 -12.79
C LEU A 58 16.09 -4.97 -13.32
N ALA A 59 17.10 -4.18 -13.70
CA ALA A 59 16.92 -2.86 -14.31
C ALA A 59 16.03 -2.94 -15.56
N ARG A 60 16.33 -3.86 -16.50
CA ARG A 60 15.48 -4.06 -17.70
C ARG A 60 14.06 -4.46 -17.35
N ARG A 61 13.87 -5.33 -16.36
CA ARG A 61 12.54 -5.79 -15.94
C ARG A 61 11.72 -4.66 -15.32
N VAL A 62 12.31 -3.83 -14.46
CA VAL A 62 11.65 -2.65 -13.88
C VAL A 62 11.40 -1.60 -14.97
N GLY A 63 12.40 -1.31 -15.81
CA GLY A 63 12.34 -0.33 -16.87
C GLY A 63 11.33 -0.64 -17.99
N SER A 64 10.98 -1.90 -18.22
CA SER A 64 9.93 -2.34 -19.17
C SER A 64 8.55 -2.55 -18.54
N CYS A 65 8.43 -2.41 -17.22
CA CYS A 65 7.14 -2.46 -16.54
C CYS A 65 6.27 -1.30 -17.01
N GLY A 66 5.04 -1.55 -17.43
CA GLY A 66 4.13 -0.51 -17.93
C GLY A 66 4.44 -0.04 -19.35
N ASP A 67 5.16 -0.80 -20.18
CA ASP A 67 5.35 -0.40 -21.58
C ASP A 67 4.03 -0.33 -22.36
N TYR A 68 3.04 -1.11 -21.93
CA TYR A 68 1.67 -1.03 -22.42
C TYR A 68 0.66 -1.23 -21.29
N LEU A 69 -0.52 -0.65 -21.49
CA LEU A 69 -1.73 -0.87 -20.71
C LEU A 69 -2.88 -1.16 -21.67
N MET A 70 -3.69 -2.16 -21.36
CA MET A 70 -4.88 -2.51 -22.13
C MET A 70 -6.08 -2.51 -21.21
N PHE A 71 -7.00 -1.60 -21.47
CA PHE A 71 -8.26 -1.49 -20.74
C PHE A 71 -9.41 -2.07 -21.57
N ARG A 72 -10.41 -2.62 -20.87
CA ARG A 72 -11.74 -2.91 -21.43
C ARG A 72 -12.72 -1.89 -20.86
N HIS A 73 -13.41 -1.16 -21.74
CA HIS A 73 -14.54 -0.31 -21.40
C HIS A 73 -15.85 -1.05 -21.67
N TYR A 74 -16.53 -1.47 -20.62
CA TYR A 74 -17.85 -2.08 -20.65
C TYR A 74 -18.89 -0.96 -20.73
N PHE A 75 -19.11 -0.48 -21.96
CA PHE A 75 -19.87 0.75 -22.23
C PHE A 75 -21.35 0.68 -21.87
N THR A 76 -21.91 -0.52 -21.63
CA THR A 76 -23.30 -0.69 -21.18
C THR A 76 -23.51 -0.36 -19.70
N VAL A 77 -22.44 -0.39 -18.90
CA VAL A 77 -22.46 -0.12 -17.46
C VAL A 77 -21.44 0.96 -17.06
N ASP A 78 -20.82 1.58 -18.07
CA ASP A 78 -19.72 2.53 -17.95
C ASP A 78 -18.65 2.11 -16.92
N GLU A 79 -18.05 0.94 -17.12
CA GLU A 79 -16.99 0.43 -16.26
C GLU A 79 -15.70 0.19 -17.05
N VAL A 80 -14.56 0.58 -16.48
CA VAL A 80 -13.25 0.42 -17.12
C VAL A 80 -12.33 -0.47 -16.30
N ARG A 81 -11.96 -1.62 -16.87
CA ARG A 81 -11.11 -2.63 -16.23
C ARG A 81 -9.74 -2.67 -16.90
N LEU A 82 -8.66 -2.62 -16.13
CA LEU A 82 -7.32 -2.90 -16.64
C LEU A 82 -7.22 -4.40 -16.93
N HIS A 83 -7.33 -4.78 -18.20
CA HIS A 83 -7.41 -6.18 -18.61
C HIS A 83 -6.03 -6.80 -18.84
N ALA A 84 -5.07 -6.04 -19.36
CA ALA A 84 -3.68 -6.50 -19.49
C ALA A 84 -2.69 -5.36 -19.34
N ALA A 85 -1.46 -5.67 -18.89
CA ALA A 85 -0.35 -4.73 -18.80
C ALA A 85 0.98 -5.49 -18.74
N SER A 86 2.07 -4.86 -19.17
CA SER A 86 3.41 -5.32 -18.82
C SER A 86 3.67 -5.00 -17.35
N LEU A 87 3.86 -5.98 -16.47
CA LEU A 87 4.08 -5.74 -15.03
C LEU A 87 5.27 -6.53 -14.50
N CYS A 88 6.24 -5.85 -13.88
CA CYS A 88 7.46 -6.48 -13.38
C CYS A 88 7.26 -7.23 -12.07
N MET A 89 6.18 -6.94 -11.33
CA MET A 89 5.84 -7.46 -10.01
C MET A 89 6.86 -7.08 -8.92
N LYS A 90 7.70 -6.06 -9.16
CA LYS A 90 8.71 -5.54 -8.23
C LYS A 90 8.19 -4.31 -7.48
N HIS A 91 7.09 -4.48 -6.73
CA HIS A 91 6.40 -3.40 -6.01
C HIS A 91 7.29 -2.51 -5.10
N LEU A 92 8.40 -3.03 -4.53
CA LEU A 92 9.35 -2.21 -3.76
C LEU A 92 10.22 -1.26 -4.61
N LEU A 93 10.30 -1.51 -5.92
CA LEU A 93 11.10 -0.74 -6.88
C LEU A 93 10.26 -0.03 -7.93
N CYS A 94 9.03 -0.48 -8.14
CA CYS A 94 8.18 -0.07 -9.25
C CYS A 94 6.88 0.55 -8.71
N PRO A 95 6.74 1.89 -8.75
CA PRO A 95 5.56 2.60 -8.28
C PRO A 95 4.26 2.08 -8.93
N LEU A 96 4.29 1.71 -10.21
CA LEU A 96 3.12 1.17 -10.91
C LEU A 96 2.66 -0.16 -10.29
N CYS A 97 3.57 -1.10 -10.08
CA CYS A 97 3.24 -2.37 -9.43
C CYS A 97 2.83 -2.17 -7.96
N ALA A 98 3.42 -1.19 -7.28
CA ALA A 98 3.04 -0.77 -5.93
C ALA A 98 1.59 -0.30 -5.85
N ILE A 99 1.18 0.67 -6.70
CA ILE A 99 -0.19 1.18 -6.79
C ILE A 99 -1.17 0.03 -6.99
N ARG A 100 -0.90 -0.82 -7.99
CA ARG A 100 -1.81 -1.94 -8.32
C ARG A 100 -1.92 -2.95 -7.17
N ARG A 101 -0.80 -3.31 -6.55
CA ARG A 101 -0.79 -4.24 -5.41
C ARG A 101 -1.52 -3.66 -4.20
N GLY A 102 -1.27 -2.40 -3.87
CA GLY A 102 -1.93 -1.70 -2.78
C GLY A 102 -3.44 -1.61 -2.99
N SER A 103 -3.89 -1.30 -4.22
CA SER A 103 -5.30 -1.20 -4.57
C SER A 103 -6.04 -2.54 -4.41
N LYS A 104 -5.44 -3.65 -4.87
CA LYS A 104 -5.99 -5.00 -4.68
C LYS A 104 -6.09 -5.39 -3.21
N ALA A 105 -5.06 -5.07 -2.42
CA ALA A 105 -5.08 -5.33 -0.99
C ALA A 105 -6.18 -4.51 -0.31
N LEU A 106 -6.20 -3.20 -0.52
CA LEU A 106 -7.18 -2.29 0.04
C LEU A 106 -8.62 -2.73 -0.28
N LYS A 107 -8.92 -3.07 -1.54
CA LYS A 107 -10.23 -3.61 -1.91
C LYS A 107 -10.59 -4.87 -1.13
N SER A 108 -9.68 -5.86 -1.07
CA SER A 108 -9.95 -7.13 -0.38
C SER A 108 -10.25 -6.94 1.12
N TYR A 109 -9.56 -6.00 1.77
CA TYR A 109 -9.78 -5.69 3.19
C TYR A 109 -11.01 -4.81 3.43
N LEU A 110 -11.36 -3.91 2.51
CA LEU A 110 -12.62 -3.17 2.54
C LEU A 110 -13.81 -4.12 2.36
N ASP A 111 -13.77 -5.01 1.37
CA ASP A 111 -14.83 -6.00 1.14
C ASP A 111 -15.01 -6.89 2.39
N ARG A 112 -13.91 -7.27 3.04
CA ARG A 112 -13.98 -8.00 4.33
C ARG A 112 -14.59 -7.16 5.45
N TRP A 113 -14.24 -5.87 5.53
CA TRP A 113 -14.80 -4.96 6.51
C TRP A 113 -16.33 -4.81 6.33
N GLU A 114 -16.82 -4.69 5.09
CA GLU A 114 -18.26 -4.61 4.83
C GLU A 114 -19.03 -5.82 5.37
N VAL A 115 -18.49 -7.02 5.17
CA VAL A 115 -19.08 -8.27 5.72
C VAL A 115 -19.09 -8.25 7.25
N LEU A 116 -18.01 -7.78 7.88
CA LEU A 116 -17.93 -7.70 9.34
C LEU A 116 -18.92 -6.68 9.91
N ARG A 117 -18.98 -5.48 9.34
CA ARG A 117 -19.93 -4.44 9.72
C ARG A 117 -21.39 -4.88 9.54
N GLY A 118 -21.70 -5.60 8.46
CA GLY A 118 -23.04 -6.14 8.21
C GLY A 118 -23.46 -7.25 9.19
N SER A 119 -22.50 -7.97 9.78
CA SER A 119 -22.76 -9.05 10.75
C SER A 119 -22.75 -8.60 12.21
N ASN A 120 -22.00 -7.54 12.54
CA ASN A 120 -22.01 -6.94 13.86
C ASN A 120 -21.81 -5.42 13.79
N ALA A 121 -22.88 -4.67 14.03
CA ALA A 121 -22.89 -3.21 14.00
C ALA A 121 -22.17 -2.55 15.19
N SER A 122 -21.82 -3.29 16.25
CA SER A 122 -21.02 -2.73 17.37
C SER A 122 -19.55 -2.53 16.99
N LEU A 123 -19.06 -3.27 15.99
CA LEU A 123 -17.67 -3.23 15.56
C LEU A 123 -17.34 -1.91 14.86
N LYS A 124 -16.18 -1.35 15.19
CA LYS A 124 -15.66 -0.11 14.62
C LYS A 124 -14.19 -0.30 14.22
N PRO A 125 -13.75 0.36 13.13
CA PRO A 125 -12.35 0.39 12.77
C PRO A 125 -11.62 1.53 13.50
N PHE A 126 -10.44 1.22 14.03
CA PHE A 126 -9.54 2.19 14.64
C PHE A 126 -8.20 2.15 13.93
N LEU A 127 -7.67 3.33 13.60
CA LEU A 127 -6.30 3.45 13.14
C LEU A 127 -5.38 3.45 14.35
N VAL A 128 -4.38 2.59 14.31
CA VAL A 128 -3.33 2.48 15.32
C VAL A 128 -1.98 2.62 14.62
N THR A 129 -1.15 3.56 15.08
CA THR A 129 0.22 3.74 14.59
C THR A 129 1.20 3.36 15.68
N LEU A 130 2.15 2.48 15.38
CA LEU A 130 3.24 2.12 16.30
C LEU A 130 4.59 2.51 15.68
N THR A 131 5.42 3.18 16.45
CA THR A 131 6.75 3.64 16.01
C THR A 131 7.84 3.06 16.90
N VAL A 132 9.06 2.95 16.39
CA VAL A 132 10.26 2.66 17.18
C VAL A 132 11.23 3.83 17.07
N LYS A 133 12.22 3.91 17.95
CA LYS A 133 13.20 4.98 17.88
C LYS A 133 14.00 4.89 16.57
N ASP A 134 14.18 6.03 15.93
CA ASP A 134 14.99 6.17 14.71
C ASP A 134 16.40 5.59 14.87
N GLY A 135 17.00 5.13 13.78
CA GLY A 135 18.36 4.61 13.80
C GLY A 135 19.05 4.56 12.45
N ASN A 136 20.36 4.31 12.46
CA ASN A 136 21.18 4.33 11.25
C ASN A 136 21.05 3.07 10.38
N ASP A 137 20.65 1.93 10.97
CA ASP A 137 20.57 0.64 10.31
C ASP A 137 19.10 0.25 10.06
N LEU A 138 18.68 0.25 8.79
CA LEU A 138 17.32 -0.13 8.42
C LEU A 138 16.99 -1.58 8.79
N ALA A 139 17.91 -2.52 8.56
CA ALA A 139 17.67 -3.93 8.79
C ALA A 139 17.42 -4.20 10.27
N GLU A 140 18.23 -3.58 11.12
CA GLU A 140 18.09 -3.68 12.56
C GLU A 140 16.82 -2.97 13.05
N ARG A 141 16.56 -1.72 12.62
CA ARG A 141 15.35 -0.98 13.04
C ARG A 141 14.06 -1.68 12.62
N PHE A 142 14.02 -2.21 11.39
CA PHE A 142 12.89 -3.01 10.91
C PHE A 142 12.71 -4.30 11.72
N LYS A 143 13.81 -5.02 12.02
CA LYS A 143 13.76 -6.22 12.87
C LYS A 143 13.27 -5.90 14.28
N HIS A 144 13.69 -4.77 14.84
CA HIS A 144 13.25 -4.29 16.14
C HIS A 144 11.73 -4.05 16.17
N LEU A 145 11.22 -3.26 15.22
CA LEU A 145 9.77 -3.00 15.06
C LEU A 145 8.98 -4.29 14.84
N HIS A 146 9.45 -5.17 13.94
CA HIS A 146 8.78 -6.42 13.62
C HIS A 146 8.72 -7.36 14.84
N ARG A 147 9.79 -7.43 15.65
CA ARG A 147 9.80 -8.20 16.90
C ARG A 147 8.84 -7.60 17.93
N GLY A 148 8.83 -6.27 18.07
CA GLY A 148 7.92 -5.59 18.99
C GLY A 148 6.46 -5.87 18.64
N GLN A 149 6.10 -5.72 17.37
CA GLN A 149 4.76 -6.03 16.88
C GLN A 149 4.37 -7.48 17.14
N ARG A 150 5.28 -8.43 16.86
CA ARG A 150 5.04 -9.85 17.12
C ARG A 150 4.79 -10.13 18.60
N GLU A 151 5.58 -9.54 19.49
CA GLU A 151 5.42 -9.74 20.93
C GLU A 151 4.12 -9.12 21.45
N LEU A 152 3.71 -7.95 20.96
CA LEU A 152 2.43 -7.33 21.29
C LEU A 152 1.24 -8.28 21.02
N TRP A 153 1.20 -8.87 19.82
CA TRP A 153 0.18 -9.87 19.48
C TRP A 153 0.31 -11.17 20.29
N MET A 154 1.52 -11.61 20.61
CA MET A 154 1.71 -12.77 21.47
C MET A 154 1.18 -12.53 22.89
N ARG A 155 1.32 -11.33 23.45
CA ARG A 155 0.77 -10.99 24.76
C ARG A 155 -0.75 -11.06 24.79
N LYS A 156 -1.40 -10.51 23.75
CA LYS A 156 -2.85 -10.68 23.52
C LYS A 156 -3.24 -12.17 23.50
N HIS A 157 -2.51 -13.00 22.76
CA HIS A 157 -2.81 -14.44 22.68
C HIS A 157 -2.59 -15.20 24.00
N ARG A 158 -1.70 -14.71 24.88
CA ARG A 158 -1.46 -15.31 26.20
C ARG A 158 -2.48 -14.86 27.26
N ALA A 159 -3.45 -14.01 26.92
CA ALA A 159 -4.53 -13.53 27.78
C ALA A 159 -4.04 -12.94 29.12
N ARG A 160 -2.98 -12.10 29.08
CA ARG A 160 -2.37 -11.48 30.27
C ARG A 160 -2.78 -10.02 30.49
N GLY A 161 -4.01 -9.64 30.10
CA GLY A 161 -4.45 -8.25 30.19
C GLY A 161 -3.72 -7.35 29.19
N SER A 162 -3.77 -7.71 27.90
CA SER A 162 -3.16 -6.91 26.85
C SER A 162 -4.04 -5.73 26.48
N CYS A 163 -3.44 -4.61 26.09
CA CYS A 163 -4.16 -3.45 25.54
C CYS A 163 -4.97 -3.79 24.27
N LEU A 164 -4.71 -4.95 23.64
CA LEU A 164 -5.42 -5.45 22.47
C LEU A 164 -6.51 -6.50 22.80
N ASP A 165 -6.84 -6.75 24.07
CA ASP A 165 -7.77 -7.83 24.42
C ASP A 165 -9.15 -7.66 23.76
N GLY A 166 -9.67 -6.43 23.69
CA GLY A 166 -10.91 -6.09 22.97
C GLY A 166 -10.82 -6.05 21.43
N VAL A 167 -9.63 -6.26 20.85
CA VAL A 167 -9.45 -6.27 19.38
C VAL A 167 -9.80 -7.64 18.82
N MET A 168 -10.79 -7.67 17.94
CA MET A 168 -11.30 -8.87 17.27
C MET A 168 -10.44 -9.30 16.07
N GLY A 169 -9.71 -8.36 15.49
CA GLY A 169 -8.76 -8.60 14.43
C GLY A 169 -8.12 -7.32 13.95
N ALA A 170 -7.06 -7.46 13.16
CA ALA A 170 -6.35 -6.32 12.61
C ALA A 170 -5.66 -6.66 11.29
N VAL A 171 -5.40 -5.64 10.50
CA VAL A 171 -4.45 -5.67 9.39
C VAL A 171 -3.48 -4.52 9.58
N TRP A 172 -2.20 -4.76 9.32
CA TRP A 172 -1.18 -3.75 9.46
C TRP A 172 -0.14 -3.86 8.35
N SER A 173 0.54 -2.75 8.12
CA SER A 173 1.64 -2.67 7.19
C SER A 173 2.80 -1.87 7.75
N TYR A 174 4.00 -2.22 7.31
CA TYR A 174 5.22 -1.53 7.70
C TYR A 174 5.55 -0.46 6.66
N GLU A 175 5.76 0.77 7.13
CA GLU A 175 6.25 1.90 6.36
C GLU A 175 7.67 2.24 6.82
N VAL A 176 8.53 2.60 5.87
CA VAL A 176 9.92 2.98 6.11
C VAL A 176 10.19 4.27 5.36
N LYS A 177 10.72 5.26 6.07
CA LYS A 177 11.22 6.51 5.50
C LYS A 177 12.44 6.99 6.27
N ARG A 178 13.15 7.96 5.71
CA ARG A 178 14.09 8.79 6.48
C ARG A 178 13.29 9.80 7.32
N GLY A 179 13.68 9.99 8.58
CA GLY A 179 13.12 11.03 9.44
C GLY A 179 13.48 12.42 8.92
N THR A 180 12.50 13.32 8.85
CA THR A 180 12.71 14.71 8.44
C THR A 180 13.70 15.39 9.39
N GLY A 181 14.81 15.89 8.85
CA GLY A 181 15.87 16.57 9.60
C GLY A 181 16.89 15.65 10.29
N SER A 182 16.55 14.40 10.62
CA SER A 182 17.51 13.47 11.24
C SER A 182 18.34 12.69 10.21
N GLY A 183 17.77 12.38 9.05
CA GLY A 183 18.39 11.47 8.07
C GLY A 183 18.48 10.02 8.57
N LEU A 184 17.90 9.70 9.72
CA LEU A 184 17.87 8.35 10.29
C LEU A 184 16.68 7.56 9.72
N TRP A 185 16.77 6.23 9.72
CA TRP A 185 15.64 5.38 9.37
C TRP A 185 14.55 5.43 10.42
N HIS A 186 13.32 5.68 9.97
CA HIS A 186 12.12 5.81 10.77
C HIS A 186 11.08 4.75 10.33
N PRO A 187 11.29 3.46 10.67
CA PRO A 187 10.27 2.46 10.43
C PRO A 187 9.14 2.61 11.44
N HIS A 188 7.92 2.53 10.92
CA HIS A 188 6.69 2.52 11.72
C HIS A 188 5.70 1.56 11.08
N LEU A 189 4.62 1.25 11.79
CA LEU A 189 3.52 0.49 11.22
C LEU A 189 2.21 1.24 11.45
N HIS A 190 1.36 1.17 10.45
CA HIS A 190 -0.04 1.56 10.55
C HIS A 190 -0.89 0.29 10.59
N MET A 191 -1.92 0.29 11.44
CA MET A 191 -2.78 -0.84 11.70
C MET A 191 -4.24 -0.39 11.73
N ILE A 192 -5.10 -1.11 11.02
CA ILE A 192 -6.55 -1.07 11.28
C ILE A 192 -6.84 -2.14 12.32
N ALA A 193 -7.29 -1.74 13.50
CA ALA A 193 -7.79 -2.62 14.54
C ALA A 193 -9.32 -2.59 14.56
N ILE A 194 -9.96 -3.76 14.59
CA ILE A 194 -11.42 -3.89 14.70
C ILE A 194 -11.78 -4.22 16.14
N ALA A 195 -12.59 -3.38 16.77
CA ALA A 195 -13.04 -3.54 18.15
C ALA A 195 -14.40 -2.86 18.37
N GLU A 196 -15.10 -3.19 19.46
CA GLU A 196 -16.33 -2.46 19.85
C GLU A 196 -16.02 -1.11 20.49
N HIS A 197 -14.89 -1.06 21.20
CA HIS A 197 -14.38 0.13 21.90
C HIS A 197 -12.98 0.45 21.43
N GLN A 198 -12.64 1.74 21.43
CA GLN A 198 -11.31 2.19 21.06
C GLN A 198 -10.26 1.58 21.98
N PRO A 199 -9.16 1.00 21.45
CA PRO A 199 -8.03 0.58 22.26
C PRO A 199 -7.48 1.74 23.10
N ASP A 200 -7.18 1.49 24.37
CA ASP A 200 -6.64 2.52 25.26
C ASP A 200 -5.20 2.88 24.83
N GLN A 201 -5.01 4.13 24.39
CA GLN A 201 -3.73 4.62 23.90
C GLN A 201 -2.66 4.65 25.00
N LEU A 202 -3.02 4.96 26.24
CA LEU A 202 -2.07 5.04 27.36
C LEU A 202 -1.59 3.64 27.74
N GLN A 203 -2.50 2.66 27.80
CA GLN A 203 -2.15 1.26 28.03
C GLN A 203 -1.28 0.72 26.89
N LEU A 204 -1.66 1.00 25.64
CA LEU A 204 -0.86 0.61 24.47
C LEU A 204 0.53 1.25 24.48
N SER A 205 0.64 2.54 24.82
CA SER A 205 1.91 3.25 24.94
C SER A 205 2.82 2.61 26.00
N ALA A 206 2.26 2.28 27.18
CA ALA A 206 2.99 1.63 28.27
C ALA A 206 3.44 0.20 27.90
N GLU A 207 2.54 -0.60 27.31
CA GLU A 207 2.85 -1.96 26.85
C GLU A 207 3.90 -1.93 25.73
N TRP A 208 3.77 -1.00 24.78
CA TRP A 208 4.72 -0.83 23.69
C TRP A 208 6.11 -0.44 24.18
N LYS A 209 6.20 0.50 25.15
CA LYS A 209 7.47 0.84 25.81
C LYS A 209 8.08 -0.33 26.56
N ASN A 210 7.25 -1.14 27.22
CA ASN A 210 7.71 -2.34 27.90
C ASN A 210 8.26 -3.40 26.93
N ILE A 211 7.68 -3.52 25.74
CA ILE A 211 8.10 -4.47 24.71
C ILE A 211 9.38 -4.01 23.98
N THR A 212 9.40 -2.76 23.54
CA THR A 212 10.47 -2.21 22.70
C THR A 212 11.66 -1.74 23.52
N GLY A 213 11.40 -1.21 24.71
CA GLY A 213 12.39 -0.56 25.57
C GLY A 213 12.82 0.84 25.11
N ASP A 214 12.43 1.27 23.89
CA ASP A 214 12.93 2.50 23.27
C ASP A 214 11.85 3.45 22.73
N SER A 215 10.59 3.01 22.65
CA SER A 215 9.49 3.82 22.11
C SER A 215 8.21 3.68 22.93
N HIS A 216 7.59 4.82 23.19
CA HIS A 216 6.25 4.94 23.77
C HIS A 216 5.32 5.70 22.82
N VAL A 217 5.79 6.04 21.62
CA VAL A 217 5.09 6.89 20.66
C VAL A 217 4.14 6.02 19.85
N VAL A 218 2.86 6.14 20.17
CA VAL A 218 1.74 5.45 19.54
C VAL A 218 0.62 6.46 19.30
N ASP A 219 -0.21 6.20 18.29
CA ASP A 219 -1.43 6.96 18.00
C ASP A 219 -2.59 5.98 17.87
N VAL A 220 -3.74 6.30 18.47
CA VAL A 220 -4.98 5.53 18.35
C VAL A 220 -6.13 6.49 18.12
N ARG A 221 -6.79 6.35 16.96
CA ARG A 221 -7.93 7.19 16.59
C ARG A 221 -9.01 6.41 15.85
N PRO A 222 -10.29 6.79 15.97
CA PRO A 222 -11.35 6.16 15.22
C PRO A 222 -11.21 6.44 13.72
N ILE A 223 -11.51 5.45 12.89
CA ILE A 223 -11.71 5.65 11.45
C ILE A 223 -13.20 5.98 11.24
N SER A 224 -13.48 7.02 10.44
CA SER A 224 -14.84 7.42 10.13
C SER A 224 -15.62 6.25 9.50
N GLN A 225 -16.85 6.02 9.96
CA GLN A 225 -17.72 5.02 9.35
C GLN A 225 -18.43 5.53 8.09
N GLU A 226 -18.55 6.86 7.96
CA GLU A 226 -19.09 7.53 6.78
C GLU A 226 -18.07 7.50 5.63
N ASP A 227 -16.78 7.54 5.95
CA ASP A 227 -15.69 7.38 5.01
C ASP A 227 -14.61 6.43 5.57
N PRO A 228 -14.87 5.11 5.57
CA PRO A 228 -13.89 4.12 6.02
C PRO A 228 -12.73 3.99 5.02
N VAL A 229 -12.94 4.40 3.77
CA VAL A 229 -11.95 4.28 2.70
C VAL A 229 -10.73 5.16 3.01
N SER A 230 -10.91 6.40 3.45
CA SER A 230 -9.77 7.27 3.83
C SER A 230 -8.92 6.69 4.96
N GLY A 231 -9.55 6.12 5.99
CA GLY A 231 -8.82 5.48 7.09
C GLY A 231 -8.09 4.21 6.65
N PHE A 232 -8.71 3.39 5.80
CA PHE A 232 -8.06 2.19 5.28
C PHE A 232 -6.91 2.54 4.32
N LEU A 233 -7.09 3.58 3.49
CA LEU A 233 -6.05 4.09 2.60
C LEU A 233 -4.76 4.39 3.37
N GLU A 234 -4.84 4.92 4.58
CA GLU A 234 -3.66 5.22 5.40
C GLU A 234 -2.79 3.99 5.68
N VAL A 235 -3.39 2.83 5.94
CA VAL A 235 -2.62 1.57 6.09
C VAL A 235 -2.06 1.12 4.75
N PHE A 236 -2.86 1.09 3.68
CA PHE A 236 -2.39 0.55 2.40
C PHE A 236 -1.46 1.48 1.61
N LYS A 237 -1.29 2.75 2.04
CA LYS A 237 -0.29 3.68 1.51
C LYS A 237 1.13 3.12 1.55
N TYR A 238 1.47 2.22 2.48
CA TYR A 238 2.80 1.60 2.56
C TYR A 238 3.30 1.08 1.20
N ALA A 239 2.37 0.59 0.35
CA ALA A 239 2.72 0.02 -0.93
C ALA A 239 3.41 1.04 -1.85
N VAL A 240 3.02 2.32 -1.78
CA VAL A 240 3.51 3.42 -2.62
C VAL A 240 4.55 4.30 -1.93
N LYS A 241 4.77 4.14 -0.61
CA LYS A 241 5.70 4.99 0.15
C LYS A 241 7.15 4.83 -0.23
N PHE A 242 7.54 3.67 -0.74
CA PHE A 242 8.90 3.46 -1.26
C PHE A 242 9.21 4.36 -2.47
N SER A 243 8.19 4.80 -3.21
CA SER A 243 8.38 5.71 -4.34
C SER A 243 8.39 7.20 -3.97
N ASP A 244 8.17 7.55 -2.70
CA ASP A 244 8.24 8.93 -2.19
C ASP A 244 9.65 9.34 -1.69
N GLN A 245 10.63 8.46 -1.83
CA GLN A 245 11.99 8.64 -1.32
C GLN A 245 13.02 8.59 -2.46
N PRO A 246 14.24 9.11 -2.24
CA PRO A 246 15.31 9.04 -3.23
C PRO A 246 15.55 7.63 -3.76
N VAL A 247 16.05 7.52 -4.99
CA VAL A 247 16.25 6.22 -5.66
C VAL A 247 17.26 5.33 -4.93
N GLU A 248 18.24 5.95 -4.26
CA GLU A 248 19.24 5.29 -3.41
C GLU A 248 18.58 4.61 -2.20
N ASP A 249 17.70 5.34 -1.52
CA ASP A 249 16.96 4.82 -0.36
C ASP A 249 15.95 3.76 -0.82
N THR A 250 15.33 3.92 -1.99
CA THR A 250 14.45 2.91 -2.62
C THR A 250 15.20 1.60 -2.86
N TRP A 251 16.40 1.69 -3.43
CA TRP A 251 17.26 0.55 -3.64
C TRP A 251 17.70 -0.10 -2.33
N HIS A 252 18.13 0.69 -1.35
CA HIS A 252 18.54 0.19 -0.04
C HIS A 252 17.39 -0.53 0.69
N CYS A 253 16.18 0.05 0.65
CA CYS A 253 14.97 -0.58 1.17
C CYS A 253 14.68 -1.90 0.44
N TYR A 254 14.78 -1.94 -0.88
CA TYR A 254 14.58 -3.17 -1.65
C TYR A 254 15.56 -4.27 -1.24
N GLU A 255 16.86 -3.99 -1.20
CA GLU A 255 17.87 -4.99 -0.84
C GLU A 255 17.71 -5.49 0.60
N THR A 256 17.31 -4.60 1.51
CA THR A 256 17.12 -4.94 2.92
C THR A 256 15.82 -5.70 3.19
N LEU A 257 14.72 -5.32 2.54
CA LEU A 257 13.37 -5.77 2.87
C LEU A 257 12.77 -6.76 1.87
N ARG A 258 13.42 -7.01 0.73
CA ARG A 258 12.97 -8.04 -0.22
C ARG A 258 12.78 -9.39 0.46
N GLY A 259 11.63 -10.01 0.21
CA GLY A 259 11.25 -11.29 0.81
C GLY A 259 10.76 -11.21 2.26
N LYS A 260 10.78 -10.03 2.90
CA LYS A 260 10.12 -9.81 4.19
C LYS A 260 8.63 -9.60 4.00
N ARG A 261 7.85 -9.99 5.01
CA ARG A 261 6.40 -9.76 5.03
C ARG A 261 6.12 -8.35 5.54
N LEU A 262 5.70 -7.46 4.63
CA LEU A 262 5.40 -6.05 4.93
C LEU A 262 3.92 -5.77 5.21
N ILE A 263 3.03 -6.75 5.04
CA ILE A 263 1.64 -6.71 5.50
C ILE A 263 1.40 -7.92 6.40
N GLY A 264 0.84 -7.69 7.59
CA GLY A 264 0.36 -8.74 8.48
C GLY A 264 -1.14 -8.59 8.76
N SER A 265 -1.76 -9.67 9.20
CA SER A 265 -3.14 -9.64 9.70
C SER A 265 -3.37 -10.64 10.82
N ALA A 266 -4.41 -10.41 11.61
CA ALA A 266 -4.82 -11.22 12.75
C ALA A 266 -6.35 -11.23 12.92
N GLY A 267 -6.85 -12.23 13.64
CA GLY A 267 -8.27 -12.32 14.02
C GLY A 267 -9.23 -12.32 12.82
N CYS A 268 -10.25 -11.46 12.85
CA CYS A 268 -11.30 -11.38 11.82
C CYS A 268 -10.82 -11.00 10.40
N PHE A 269 -9.59 -10.47 10.29
CA PHE A 269 -8.90 -10.17 9.03
C PHE A 269 -7.90 -11.26 8.59
N ARG A 270 -7.74 -12.32 9.37
CA ARG A 270 -6.97 -13.49 8.96
C ARG A 270 -7.68 -14.17 7.77
N SER A 271 -6.88 -14.71 6.85
CA SER A 271 -7.36 -15.42 5.65
C SER A 271 -8.03 -14.55 4.57
N VAL A 272 -7.98 -13.22 4.68
CA VAL A 272 -8.32 -12.35 3.54
C VAL A 272 -7.36 -12.67 2.40
N VAL A 273 -7.90 -13.12 1.26
CA VAL A 273 -7.15 -13.45 0.06
C VAL A 273 -7.01 -12.18 -0.77
N VAL A 274 -5.78 -11.73 -0.97
CA VAL A 274 -5.47 -10.64 -1.90
C VAL A 274 -5.09 -11.25 -3.24
N PRO A 275 -5.76 -10.87 -4.35
CA PRO A 275 -5.42 -11.38 -5.67
C PRO A 275 -3.93 -11.17 -6.02
N GLU A 276 -3.26 -12.22 -6.50
CA GLU A 276 -1.88 -12.11 -6.96
C GLU A 276 -1.76 -11.34 -8.28
N GLN A 277 -2.81 -11.43 -9.11
CA GLN A 277 -2.89 -10.70 -10.37
C GLN A 277 -3.17 -9.22 -10.11
N LEU A 278 -2.39 -8.37 -10.77
CA LEU A 278 -2.52 -6.91 -10.68
C LEU A 278 -3.43 -6.31 -11.74
N ILE A 279 -4.02 -7.14 -12.60
CA ILE A 279 -5.08 -6.77 -13.54
C ILE A 279 -6.46 -6.89 -12.89
N ASP A 280 -7.46 -6.24 -13.48
CA ASP A 280 -8.84 -6.27 -13.01
C ASP A 280 -9.60 -7.47 -13.58
N GLU A 281 -10.50 -8.03 -12.77
CA GLU A 281 -11.35 -9.13 -13.19
C GLU A 281 -12.29 -8.65 -14.31
N PRO A 282 -12.46 -9.43 -15.39
CA PRO A 282 -13.39 -9.09 -16.46
C PRO A 282 -14.84 -9.31 -16.02
N PHE A 283 -15.78 -8.72 -16.77
CA PHE A 283 -17.17 -9.16 -16.76
C PHE A 283 -17.34 -10.19 -17.88
N ASP A 284 -17.89 -11.35 -17.55
CA ASP A 284 -17.96 -12.48 -18.50
C ASP A 284 -18.94 -12.22 -19.65
N ASP A 285 -20.09 -11.60 -19.35
CA ASP A 285 -21.22 -11.51 -20.30
C ASP A 285 -21.51 -10.09 -20.81
N LEU A 286 -20.63 -9.12 -20.56
CA LEU A 286 -20.83 -7.73 -20.99
C LEU A 286 -19.98 -7.37 -22.23
N PRO A 287 -20.57 -6.73 -23.25
CA PRO A 287 -19.80 -6.26 -24.40
C PRO A 287 -18.85 -5.12 -23.98
N PHE A 288 -17.68 -5.05 -24.63
CA PHE A 288 -16.66 -4.05 -24.30
C PHE A 288 -15.93 -3.51 -25.53
N ARG A 289 -15.34 -2.33 -25.36
CA ARG A 289 -14.32 -1.77 -26.27
C ARG A 289 -12.94 -1.89 -25.66
N THR A 290 -11.96 -2.31 -26.45
CA THR A 290 -10.56 -2.37 -26.00
C THR A 290 -9.86 -1.04 -26.26
N LEU A 291 -9.20 -0.53 -25.22
CA LEU A 291 -8.40 0.70 -25.27
C LEU A 291 -6.95 0.33 -24.98
N PHE A 292 -6.08 0.43 -25.98
CA PHE A 292 -4.68 0.05 -25.88
C PHE A 292 -3.79 1.29 -25.80
N TYR A 293 -3.03 1.41 -24.72
CA TYR A 293 -2.10 2.50 -24.48
C TYR A 293 -0.67 2.00 -24.54
N ARG A 294 0.19 2.79 -25.18
CA ARG A 294 1.65 2.55 -25.20
C ARG A 294 2.34 3.68 -24.48
N TYR A 295 3.33 3.36 -23.65
CA TYR A 295 4.13 4.38 -23.01
C TYR A 295 5.15 4.97 -24.00
N LEU A 296 5.22 6.30 -24.04
CA LEU A 296 6.19 7.08 -24.79
C LEU A 296 7.03 7.90 -23.81
N THR A 297 8.33 7.61 -23.74
CA THR A 297 9.26 8.32 -22.84
C THR A 297 9.19 9.83 -23.06
N GLY A 298 9.04 10.57 -21.96
CA GLY A 298 8.90 12.04 -21.97
C GLY A 298 7.51 12.57 -22.37
N ARG A 299 6.55 11.71 -22.77
CA ARG A 299 5.17 12.12 -23.10
C ARG A 299 4.10 11.43 -22.26
N GLY A 300 4.40 10.26 -21.69
CA GLY A 300 3.42 9.44 -20.98
C GLY A 300 2.74 8.43 -21.91
N TYR A 301 1.56 7.94 -21.51
CA TYR A 301 0.82 6.94 -22.27
C TYR A 301 -0.01 7.57 -23.39
N ASP A 302 0.11 7.00 -24.59
CA ASP A 302 -0.62 7.41 -25.78
C ASP A 302 -1.60 6.31 -26.22
N LEU A 303 -2.86 6.68 -26.45
CA LEU A 303 -3.89 5.76 -26.93
C LEU A 303 -3.61 5.40 -28.38
N GLN A 304 -3.29 4.13 -28.62
CA GLN A 304 -3.06 3.66 -29.97
C GLN A 304 -4.40 3.51 -30.69
N ARG A 305 -4.58 4.29 -31.77
CA ARG A 305 -5.69 4.07 -32.69
C ARG A 305 -5.47 2.72 -33.38
N ARG A 306 -6.52 1.90 -33.45
CA ARG A 306 -6.51 0.76 -34.38
C ARG A 306 -6.18 1.32 -35.77
N LYS A 307 -5.11 0.83 -36.40
CA LYS A 307 -5.10 0.77 -37.85
C LYS A 307 -6.14 -0.29 -38.17
N ASP A 308 -7.33 0.13 -38.58
CA ASP A 308 -8.27 -0.80 -39.19
C ASP A 308 -7.52 -1.46 -40.34
N ARG A 309 -7.15 -2.73 -40.17
CA ARG A 309 -6.75 -3.54 -41.32
C ARG A 309 -8.06 -3.79 -42.06
N PRO A 310 -8.22 -3.30 -43.30
CA PRO A 310 -9.34 -3.74 -44.11
C PRO A 310 -9.30 -5.26 -44.22
N ALA A 311 -10.49 -5.87 -44.14
CA ALA A 311 -10.71 -7.29 -44.33
C ALA A 311 -10.14 -7.78 -45.66
#